data_AF-A0A0P6XNG8-F1
#
_entry.id   AF-A0A0P6XNG8-F1
#
_cell.length_a   1.000
_cell.length_b   1.000
_cell.length_c   1.000
_cell.angle_alpha   90.00
_cell.angle_beta   90.00
_cell.angle_gamma   90.00
#
_symmetry.space_group_name_H-M   'P 1'
#
loop_
_entity.id
_entity.type
_entity.pdbx_description
1 polymer ?
#
loop_
_entity_poly.entity_id
_entity_poly.type
_entity_poly.pdbx_seq_one_letter_code
_entity_poly.pdbx_strand_id
1 'polypeptide(L)'
;MNCPICNTPLATASQPCPICNQRTRRSIATPLFGEFPMANAYQRTEPMSEPLWEPEAEPAHEPTKAELAWLETFAPTTIRLTSDQKSLLLESSIFHLTMLIAVAWFVLRIELAETIPGFFKLVFFGWVGWYLMGYLLDLLSGVAQVAVDRLGSKSHSSRNSIYKARFERVGRLDIDWTTYRLLVKGAIYQISYSRFSKRLWTIHQAIPKQSLDAQRAPERENWSTMLYLILFVAFWYLFRSPTLNIFNPTLEAIDPTFFWALGETLAIIVLGRLLSALVGRLLHPTTK
;
A
#
# COMPACT_ATOMS: atom_id res chain seq x y z
N MET A 1 -22.44 29.19 10.84
CA MET A 1 -22.16 27.85 11.43
C MET A 1 -21.83 26.91 10.29
N ASN A 2 -20.93 25.93 10.46
CA ASN A 2 -20.55 25.02 9.37
C ASN A 2 -21.21 23.65 9.56
N CYS A 3 -21.54 22.97 8.46
CA CYS A 3 -22.08 21.61 8.51
C CYS A 3 -21.00 20.65 9.06
N PRO A 4 -21.27 19.81 10.07
CA PRO A 4 -20.25 18.93 10.64
C PRO A 4 -19.75 17.85 9.67
N ILE A 5 -20.48 17.58 8.58
CA ILE A 5 -20.12 16.53 7.62
C ILE A 5 -19.28 17.08 6.47
N CYS A 6 -19.69 18.20 5.88
CA CYS A 6 -19.07 18.75 4.67
C CYS A 6 -18.44 20.14 4.86
N ASN A 7 -18.49 20.68 6.08
CA ASN A 7 -17.91 21.96 6.49
C ASN A 7 -18.42 23.20 5.73
N THR A 8 -19.52 23.09 4.97
CA THR A 8 -20.13 24.20 4.23
C THR A 8 -20.77 25.21 5.19
N PRO A 9 -20.60 26.53 4.95
CA PRO A 9 -21.23 27.56 5.77
C PRO A 9 -22.76 27.56 5.59
N LEU A 10 -23.49 27.49 6.70
CA LEU A 10 -24.95 27.59 6.76
C LEU A 10 -25.36 28.98 7.29
N ALA A 11 -26.38 29.55 6.65
CA ALA A 11 -26.99 30.82 7.04
C ALA A 11 -27.83 30.70 8.34
N THR A 12 -28.41 29.54 8.62
CA THR A 12 -29.25 29.33 9.82
C THR A 12 -29.21 27.88 10.27
N ALA A 13 -29.22 27.63 11.59
CA ALA A 13 -29.07 26.29 12.18
C ALA A 13 -30.27 25.33 11.93
N SER A 14 -31.39 25.84 11.44
CA SER A 14 -32.63 25.08 11.19
C SER A 14 -32.76 24.56 9.76
N GLN A 15 -31.96 25.07 8.81
CA GLN A 15 -32.03 24.63 7.43
C GLN A 15 -31.17 23.38 7.21
N PRO A 16 -31.67 22.37 6.46
CA PRO A 16 -30.84 21.25 6.04
C PRO A 16 -29.70 21.74 5.15
N CYS A 17 -28.54 21.10 5.25
CA CYS A 17 -27.39 21.48 4.42
C CYS A 17 -27.70 21.30 2.93
N PRO A 18 -27.48 22.30 2.06
CA PRO A 18 -27.82 22.19 0.64
C PRO A 18 -26.99 21.14 -0.12
N ILE A 19 -25.83 20.74 0.42
CA ILE A 19 -24.94 19.76 -0.23
C ILE A 19 -25.29 18.32 0.18
N CYS A 20 -25.46 18.05 1.49
CA CYS A 20 -25.65 16.69 2.00
C CYS A 20 -27.05 16.40 2.56
N ASN A 21 -27.95 17.39 2.56
CA ASN A 21 -29.33 17.33 3.06
C ASN A 21 -29.50 16.85 4.51
N GLN A 22 -28.43 16.85 5.31
CA GLN A 22 -28.51 16.52 6.73
C GLN A 22 -29.01 17.71 7.55
N ARG A 23 -29.95 17.43 8.46
CA ARG A 23 -30.45 18.38 9.46
C ARG A 23 -29.48 18.38 10.65
N THR A 24 -28.88 19.52 10.95
CA THR A 24 -28.06 19.69 12.15
C THR A 24 -28.92 19.49 13.40
N ARG A 25 -28.83 18.31 14.04
CA ARG A 25 -29.41 18.11 15.38
C ARG A 25 -28.70 19.09 16.31
N ARG A 26 -29.46 19.96 16.98
CA ARG A 26 -28.93 20.80 18.07
C ARG A 26 -28.22 19.87 19.04
N SER A 27 -26.93 20.11 19.26
CA SER A 27 -26.22 19.55 20.40
C SER A 27 -27.00 20.00 21.65
N ILE A 28 -27.69 19.06 22.29
CA ILE A 28 -28.31 19.31 23.59
C ILE A 28 -27.14 19.65 24.50
N ALA A 29 -27.13 20.88 25.01
CA ALA A 29 -26.11 21.35 25.93
C ALA A 29 -26.02 20.35 27.08
N THR A 30 -24.83 19.75 27.24
CA THR A 30 -24.49 18.91 28.39
C THR A 30 -24.73 19.74 29.65
N PRO A 31 -25.57 19.30 30.60
CA PRO A 31 -25.70 20.02 31.87
C PRO A 31 -24.33 20.08 32.56
N LEU A 32 -24.02 21.26 33.12
CA LEU A 32 -22.81 21.51 33.88
C LEU A 32 -22.60 20.43 34.96
N PHE A 33 -21.41 19.83 34.92
CA PHE A 33 -20.85 18.95 35.94
C PHE A 33 -20.72 19.75 37.25
N GLY A 34 -21.62 19.51 38.19
CA GLY A 34 -21.55 19.96 39.56
C GLY A 34 -22.30 18.94 40.43
N GLU A 35 -21.60 18.41 41.43
CA GLU A 35 -22.08 17.46 42.46
C GLU A 35 -22.24 15.99 42.02
N PHE A 36 -21.18 15.21 42.25
CA PHE A 36 -21.32 13.76 42.48
C PHE A 36 -21.50 13.52 43.98
N PRO A 37 -22.68 13.09 44.46
CA PRO A 37 -22.79 12.50 45.78
C PRO A 37 -22.04 11.16 45.78
N MET A 38 -21.10 11.02 46.73
CA MET A 38 -20.51 9.74 47.08
C MET A 38 -21.61 8.80 47.57
N ALA A 39 -21.91 7.75 46.81
CA ALA A 39 -22.78 6.68 47.27
C ALA A 39 -22.37 5.31 46.68
N ASN A 40 -21.82 4.52 47.59
CA ASN A 40 -22.00 3.08 47.77
C ASN A 40 -21.17 2.10 46.92
N ALA A 41 -20.24 1.46 47.63
CA ALA A 41 -19.63 0.19 47.31
C ALA A 41 -20.73 -0.90 47.23
N TYR A 42 -21.24 -1.15 46.03
CA TYR A 42 -22.10 -2.28 45.77
C TYR A 42 -21.27 -3.55 45.60
N GLN A 43 -21.54 -4.51 46.48
CA GLN A 43 -21.19 -5.92 46.37
C GLN A 43 -21.58 -6.44 44.99
N ARG A 44 -20.59 -6.84 44.20
CA ARG A 44 -20.77 -7.62 42.97
C ARG A 44 -20.74 -9.10 43.33
N THR A 45 -21.89 -9.63 43.73
CA THR A 45 -22.14 -11.08 43.79
C THR A 45 -23.34 -11.38 42.94
N GLU A 46 -23.12 -11.44 41.63
CA GLU A 46 -23.81 -12.34 40.72
C GLU A 46 -23.06 -12.27 39.38
N PRO A 47 -22.55 -13.39 38.83
CA PRO A 47 -22.08 -13.42 37.46
C PRO A 47 -23.30 -13.21 36.57
N MET A 48 -23.52 -11.97 36.11
CA MET A 48 -24.39 -11.72 34.97
C MET A 48 -23.88 -12.61 33.85
N SER A 49 -24.61 -13.68 33.58
CA SER A 49 -24.51 -14.43 32.35
C SER A 49 -24.75 -13.43 31.24
N GLU A 50 -23.67 -13.04 30.58
CA GLU A 50 -23.70 -12.25 29.36
C GLU A 50 -24.77 -12.92 28.47
N PRO A 51 -25.87 -12.23 28.12
CA PRO A 51 -26.85 -12.82 27.25
C PRO A 51 -26.10 -13.25 26.01
N LEU A 52 -26.10 -14.56 25.76
CA LEU A 52 -25.49 -15.20 24.61
C LEU A 52 -26.27 -14.73 23.38
N TRP A 53 -26.02 -13.49 22.97
CA TRP A 53 -26.50 -12.94 21.73
C TRP A 53 -25.64 -13.60 20.65
N GLU A 54 -26.08 -14.79 20.23
CA GLU A 54 -25.66 -15.31 18.94
C GLU A 54 -26.19 -14.33 17.90
N PRO A 55 -25.34 -13.56 17.19
CA PRO A 55 -25.80 -12.79 16.06
C PRO A 55 -26.56 -13.75 15.15
N GLU A 56 -27.86 -13.55 15.00
CA GLU A 56 -28.66 -14.26 14.00
C GLU A 56 -27.87 -14.17 12.70
N ALA A 57 -27.42 -15.31 12.20
CA ALA A 57 -26.54 -15.36 11.05
C ALA A 57 -27.27 -14.66 9.90
N GLU A 58 -26.80 -13.47 9.51
CA GLU A 58 -27.38 -12.74 8.39
C GLU A 58 -27.46 -13.70 7.20
N PRO A 59 -28.67 -13.89 6.61
CA PRO A 59 -28.86 -14.86 5.56
C PRO A 59 -27.87 -14.56 4.42
N ALA A 60 -27.16 -15.58 3.96
CA ALA A 60 -26.19 -15.45 2.89
C ALA A 60 -26.89 -14.87 1.65
N HIS A 61 -26.55 -13.64 1.28
CA HIS A 61 -27.13 -13.00 0.10
C HIS A 61 -26.62 -13.71 -1.16
N GLU A 62 -27.45 -14.57 -1.75
CA GLU A 62 -27.17 -15.19 -3.03
C GLU A 62 -27.30 -14.15 -4.16
N PRO A 63 -26.25 -13.95 -4.98
CA PRO A 63 -26.28 -12.97 -6.05
C PRO A 63 -27.26 -13.42 -7.13
N THR A 64 -28.05 -12.50 -7.64
CA THR A 64 -28.98 -12.77 -8.74
C THR A 64 -28.21 -13.02 -10.04
N LYS A 65 -28.79 -13.83 -10.95
CA LYS A 65 -28.19 -14.07 -12.28
C LYS A 65 -27.91 -12.78 -13.06
N ALA A 66 -28.74 -11.75 -12.85
CA ALA A 66 -28.57 -10.44 -13.47
C ALA A 66 -27.32 -9.70 -12.94
N GLU A 67 -27.03 -9.79 -11.63
CA GLU A 67 -25.83 -9.19 -11.03
C GLU A 67 -24.55 -9.89 -11.52
N LEU A 68 -24.57 -11.22 -11.63
CA LEU A 68 -23.44 -11.97 -12.19
C LEU A 68 -23.17 -11.59 -13.65
N ALA A 69 -24.20 -11.55 -14.48
CA ALA A 69 -24.08 -11.11 -15.87
C ALA A 69 -23.57 -9.66 -15.98
N TRP A 70 -24.02 -8.77 -15.09
CA TRP A 70 -23.52 -7.39 -15.03
C TRP A 70 -22.05 -7.33 -14.64
N LEU A 71 -21.59 -8.12 -13.67
CA LEU A 71 -20.17 -8.20 -13.28
C LEU A 71 -19.28 -8.72 -14.42
N GLU A 72 -19.77 -9.66 -15.22
CA GLU A 72 -19.03 -10.21 -16.36
C GLU A 72 -18.76 -9.16 -17.45
N THR A 73 -19.58 -8.11 -17.55
CA THR A 73 -19.37 -7.04 -18.54
C THR A 73 -18.17 -6.12 -18.24
N PHE A 74 -17.67 -6.11 -17.00
CA PHE A 74 -16.51 -5.29 -16.63
C PHE A 74 -15.21 -6.02 -16.97
N ALA A 75 -14.63 -5.65 -18.11
CA ALA A 75 -13.23 -5.97 -18.38
C ALA A 75 -12.32 -5.21 -17.39
N PRO A 76 -11.27 -5.83 -16.84
CA PRO A 76 -10.30 -5.13 -16.01
C PRO A 76 -9.71 -3.97 -16.79
N THR A 77 -9.88 -2.77 -16.26
CA THR A 77 -9.30 -1.55 -16.84
C THR A 77 -8.03 -1.18 -16.10
N THR A 78 -7.18 -0.37 -16.72
CA THR A 78 -5.93 0.09 -16.12
C THR A 78 -5.97 1.60 -15.95
N ILE A 79 -5.73 2.08 -14.73
CA ILE A 79 -5.62 3.52 -14.42
C ILE A 79 -4.19 3.81 -14.00
N ARG A 80 -3.67 5.00 -14.34
CA ARG A 80 -2.36 5.43 -13.88
C ARG A 80 -2.37 5.70 -12.38
N LEU A 81 -1.33 5.26 -11.68
CA LEU A 81 -1.12 5.61 -10.28
C LEU A 81 -0.92 7.12 -10.14
N THR A 82 -1.53 7.70 -9.11
CA THR A 82 -1.32 9.12 -8.75
C THR A 82 0.10 9.33 -8.23
N SER A 83 0.58 10.58 -8.21
CA SER A 83 1.88 10.95 -7.62
C SER A 83 2.01 10.42 -6.18
N ASP A 84 0.95 10.55 -5.40
CA ASP A 84 0.92 10.18 -3.98
C ASP A 84 0.95 8.65 -3.79
N GLN A 85 0.28 7.91 -4.68
CA GLN A 85 0.35 6.44 -4.66
C GLN A 85 1.75 5.95 -5.06
N LYS A 86 2.38 6.61 -6.03
CA LYS A 86 3.75 6.30 -6.44
C LYS A 86 4.77 6.63 -5.35
N SER A 87 4.61 7.77 -4.66
CA SER A 87 5.52 8.13 -3.57
C SER A 87 5.43 7.13 -2.41
N LEU A 88 4.23 6.66 -2.07
CA LEU A 88 4.04 5.59 -1.07
C LEU A 88 4.69 4.27 -1.50
N LEU A 89 4.58 3.89 -2.78
CA LEU A 89 5.29 2.71 -3.32
C LEU A 89 6.80 2.88 -3.25
N LEU A 90 7.31 4.07 -3.59
CA LEU A 90 8.73 4.38 -3.57
C LEU A 90 9.27 4.35 -2.14
N GLU A 91 8.59 5.00 -1.19
CA GLU A 91 8.97 5.01 0.22
C GLU A 91 9.00 3.60 0.79
N SER A 92 7.97 2.80 0.51
CA SER A 92 7.93 1.40 0.92
C SER A 92 9.08 0.60 0.28
N SER A 93 9.35 0.80 -1.01
CA SER A 93 10.44 0.11 -1.71
C SER A 93 11.82 0.50 -1.14
N ILE A 94 12.04 1.79 -0.85
CA ILE A 94 13.28 2.28 -0.25
C ILE A 94 13.46 1.67 1.14
N PHE A 95 12.43 1.64 1.97
CA PHE A 95 12.49 1.04 3.31
C PHE A 95 12.89 -0.44 3.27
N HIS A 96 12.28 -1.23 2.39
CA HIS A 96 12.61 -2.65 2.26
C HIS A 96 14.01 -2.85 1.67
N LEU A 97 14.43 -1.99 0.73
CA LEU A 97 15.77 -2.03 0.15
C LEU A 97 16.84 -1.68 1.19
N THR A 98 16.64 -0.64 2.00
CA THR A 98 17.60 -0.25 3.05
C THR A 98 17.67 -1.32 4.13
N MET A 99 16.54 -1.93 4.51
CA MET A 99 16.52 -3.05 5.45
C MET A 99 17.26 -4.27 4.88
N LEU A 100 17.05 -4.61 3.59
CA LEU A 100 17.79 -5.69 2.93
C LEU A 100 19.29 -5.42 2.92
N ILE A 101 19.71 -4.19 2.59
CA ILE A 101 21.13 -3.80 2.59
C ILE A 101 21.71 -3.90 4.01
N ALA A 102 20.98 -3.44 5.02
CA ALA A 102 21.43 -3.49 6.42
C ALA A 102 21.58 -4.94 6.91
N VAL A 103 20.61 -5.81 6.63
CA VAL A 103 20.70 -7.23 6.97
C VAL A 103 21.81 -7.91 6.18
N ALA A 104 21.95 -7.60 4.88
CA ALA A 104 23.05 -8.15 4.08
C ALA A 104 24.39 -7.78 4.68
N TRP A 105 24.59 -6.50 4.97
CA TRP A 105 25.79 -5.98 5.58
C TRP A 105 26.09 -6.65 6.93
N PHE A 106 25.06 -6.82 7.78
CA PHE A 106 25.19 -7.49 9.07
C PHE A 106 25.58 -8.98 8.92
N VAL A 107 24.87 -9.72 8.07
CA VAL A 107 25.13 -11.14 7.79
C VAL A 107 26.52 -11.37 7.18
N LEU A 108 27.02 -10.40 6.41
CA LEU A 108 28.34 -10.47 5.79
C LEU A 108 29.48 -10.06 6.72
N ARG A 109 29.22 -9.16 7.68
CA ARG A 109 30.24 -8.63 8.58
C ARG A 109 30.44 -9.49 9.82
N ILE A 110 29.42 -10.19 10.27
CA ILE A 110 29.55 -11.06 11.43
C ILE A 110 30.26 -12.34 10.99
N GLU A 111 31.46 -12.55 11.52
CA GLU A 111 32.31 -13.74 11.32
C GLU A 111 31.63 -15.07 11.70
N LEU A 112 30.45 -15.06 12.34
CA LEU A 112 29.56 -16.24 12.43
C LEU A 112 29.04 -16.71 11.05
N ALA A 113 29.35 -16.02 9.96
CA ALA A 113 29.01 -16.40 8.60
C ALA A 113 29.48 -17.81 8.18
N GLU A 114 30.47 -18.41 8.85
CA GLU A 114 30.85 -19.82 8.64
C GLU A 114 29.83 -20.80 9.23
N THR A 115 29.12 -20.41 10.29
CA THR A 115 28.14 -21.27 10.97
C THR A 115 26.78 -21.31 10.28
N ILE A 116 26.45 -20.30 9.46
CA ILE A 116 25.20 -20.25 8.70
C ILE A 116 25.46 -20.80 7.29
N PRO A 117 24.93 -21.98 6.93
CA PRO A 117 25.10 -22.53 5.59
C PRO A 117 24.66 -21.52 4.53
N GLY A 118 25.45 -21.39 3.45
CA GLY A 118 25.19 -20.44 2.36
C GLY A 118 23.77 -20.53 1.78
N PHE A 119 23.16 -21.72 1.84
CA PHE A 119 21.76 -21.94 1.46
C PHE A 119 20.77 -21.03 2.20
N PHE A 120 20.91 -20.84 3.53
CA PHE A 120 20.00 -19.99 4.28
C PHE A 120 20.11 -18.52 3.88
N LYS A 121 21.33 -18.06 3.56
CA LYS A 121 21.56 -16.71 3.03
C LYS A 121 20.83 -16.55 1.69
N LEU A 122 20.96 -17.51 0.78
CA LEU A 122 20.27 -17.50 -0.51
C LEU A 122 18.74 -17.53 -0.36
N VAL A 123 18.20 -18.37 0.52
CA VAL A 123 16.74 -18.43 0.78
C VAL A 123 16.24 -17.11 1.35
N PHE A 124 16.97 -16.52 2.31
CA PHE A 124 16.60 -15.24 2.89
C PHE A 124 16.60 -14.12 1.84
N PHE A 125 17.70 -13.96 1.08
CA PHE A 125 17.76 -12.93 0.03
C PHE A 125 16.77 -13.18 -1.10
N GLY A 126 16.55 -14.44 -1.48
CA GLY A 126 15.54 -14.81 -2.46
C GLY A 126 14.14 -14.44 -1.99
N TRP A 127 13.81 -14.70 -0.72
CA TRP A 127 12.50 -14.37 -0.16
C TRP A 127 12.27 -12.86 -0.05
N VAL A 128 13.23 -12.10 0.51
CA VAL A 128 13.10 -10.64 0.63
C VAL A 128 13.14 -9.98 -0.75
N GLY A 129 14.00 -10.46 -1.66
CA GLY A 129 14.09 -9.99 -3.04
C GLY A 129 12.80 -10.23 -3.81
N TRP A 130 12.15 -11.39 -3.61
CA TRP A 130 10.85 -11.68 -4.21
C TRP A 130 9.77 -10.72 -3.72
N TYR A 131 9.73 -10.43 -2.41
CA TYR A 131 8.79 -9.47 -1.84
C TYR A 131 8.99 -8.07 -2.42
N LEU A 132 10.25 -7.60 -2.47
CA LEU A 132 10.61 -6.30 -3.04
C LEU A 132 10.27 -6.19 -4.54
N MET A 133 10.44 -7.28 -5.29
CA MET A 133 10.15 -7.34 -6.72
C MET A 133 8.69 -6.97 -7.02
N GLY A 134 7.74 -7.40 -6.18
CA GLY A 134 6.32 -7.04 -6.36
C GLY A 134 6.08 -5.53 -6.32
N TYR A 135 6.68 -4.83 -5.36
CA TYR A 135 6.58 -3.37 -5.24
C TYR A 135 7.30 -2.64 -6.38
N LEU A 136 8.48 -3.12 -6.77
CA LEU A 136 9.23 -2.56 -7.89
C LEU A 136 8.49 -2.71 -9.22
N LEU A 137 7.90 -3.88 -9.49
CA LEU A 137 7.11 -4.12 -10.69
C LEU A 137 5.87 -3.24 -10.74
N ASP A 138 5.18 -3.05 -9.61
CA ASP A 138 4.04 -2.14 -9.54
C ASP A 138 4.47 -0.68 -9.76
N LEU A 139 5.57 -0.24 -9.14
CA LEU A 139 6.14 1.09 -9.34
C LEU A 139 6.58 1.32 -10.79
N LEU A 140 7.23 0.34 -11.40
CA LEU A 140 7.65 0.33 -12.80
C LEU A 140 6.47 0.38 -13.76
N SER A 141 5.42 -0.39 -13.47
CA SER A 141 4.21 -0.39 -14.28
C SER A 141 3.55 0.97 -14.25
N GLY A 142 3.61 1.67 -13.10
CA GLY A 142 2.97 2.97 -12.89
C GLY A 142 1.45 2.92 -13.02
N VAL A 143 0.86 1.71 -12.97
CA VAL A 143 -0.50 1.43 -13.35
C VAL A 143 -1.17 0.57 -12.28
N ALA A 144 -2.36 1.00 -11.85
CA ALA A 144 -3.27 0.20 -11.05
C ALA A 144 -4.32 -0.49 -11.94
N GLN A 145 -4.72 -1.69 -11.55
CA GLN A 145 -5.85 -2.38 -12.15
C GLN A 145 -7.14 -1.92 -11.47
N VAL A 146 -8.15 -1.63 -12.27
CA VAL A 146 -9.49 -1.29 -11.81
C VAL A 146 -10.44 -2.40 -12.20
N ALA A 147 -11.11 -2.94 -11.20
CA ALA A 147 -12.11 -3.98 -11.35
C ALA A 147 -13.34 -3.64 -10.51
N VAL A 148 -14.51 -4.10 -10.96
CA VAL A 148 -15.73 -4.11 -10.16
C VAL A 148 -15.89 -5.52 -9.64
N ASP A 149 -15.91 -5.68 -8.32
CA ASP A 149 -15.97 -7.00 -7.69
C ASP A 149 -16.75 -6.97 -6.38
N ARG A 150 -17.27 -8.13 -6.00
CA ARG A 150 -18.04 -8.32 -4.78
C ARG A 150 -17.11 -8.69 -3.62
N LEU A 151 -17.33 -8.06 -2.47
CA LEU A 151 -16.58 -8.40 -1.27
C LEU A 151 -17.09 -9.71 -0.68
N GLY A 152 -16.32 -10.80 -0.82
CA GLY A 152 -16.68 -12.10 -0.27
C GLY A 152 -16.42 -12.21 1.24
N SER A 153 -15.24 -11.79 1.70
CA SER A 153 -14.92 -11.78 3.13
C SER A 153 -13.86 -10.74 3.49
N LYS A 154 -13.79 -10.38 4.76
CA LYS A 154 -12.70 -9.59 5.33
C LYS A 154 -12.09 -10.32 6.51
N SER A 155 -10.77 -10.24 6.65
CA SER A 155 -10.02 -10.88 7.73
C SER A 155 -9.01 -9.92 8.31
N HIS A 156 -8.85 -9.95 9.63
CA HIS A 156 -7.83 -9.20 10.35
C HIS A 156 -6.93 -10.17 11.11
N SER A 157 -5.62 -9.96 11.03
CA SER A 157 -4.64 -10.67 11.86
C SER A 157 -4.14 -9.76 12.97
N SER A 158 -4.53 -10.05 14.21
CA SER A 158 -4.13 -9.28 15.40
C SER A 158 -2.62 -9.27 15.65
N ARG A 159 -1.91 -10.31 15.20
CA ARG A 159 -0.46 -10.45 15.45
C ARG A 159 0.37 -9.44 14.67
N ASN A 160 -0.04 -9.13 13.45
CA ASN A 160 0.74 -8.31 12.52
C ASN A 160 -0.01 -7.02 12.13
N SER A 161 -1.20 -6.77 12.69
CA SER A 161 -2.09 -5.66 12.31
C SER A 161 -2.36 -5.61 10.80
N ILE A 162 -2.42 -6.78 10.14
CA ILE A 162 -2.66 -6.89 8.70
C ILE A 162 -4.16 -7.08 8.47
N TYR A 163 -4.72 -6.21 7.64
CA TYR A 163 -6.12 -6.26 7.23
C TYR A 163 -6.18 -6.73 5.77
N LYS A 164 -7.01 -7.75 5.51
CA LYS A 164 -7.19 -8.30 4.17
C LYS A 164 -8.66 -8.33 3.80
N ALA A 165 -8.96 -7.97 2.56
CA ALA A 165 -10.25 -8.20 1.93
C ALA A 165 -10.10 -9.28 0.86
N ARG A 166 -11.03 -10.22 0.80
CA ARG A 166 -11.14 -11.21 -0.27
C ARG A 166 -12.33 -10.85 -1.14
N PHE A 167 -12.05 -10.48 -2.37
CA PHE A 167 -13.04 -10.29 -3.41
C PHE A 167 -13.21 -11.59 -4.21
N GLU A 168 -14.39 -11.80 -4.78
CA GLU A 168 -14.77 -13.07 -5.40
C GLU A 168 -13.89 -13.41 -6.62
N ARG A 169 -13.61 -12.43 -7.48
CA ARG A 169 -12.84 -12.61 -8.72
C ARG A 169 -11.38 -12.19 -8.59
N VAL A 170 -11.12 -11.07 -7.91
CA VAL A 170 -9.76 -10.50 -7.75
C VAL A 170 -8.95 -11.25 -6.70
N GLY A 171 -9.62 -11.88 -5.73
CA GLY A 171 -8.99 -12.63 -4.66
C GLY A 171 -8.61 -11.75 -3.46
N ARG A 172 -7.53 -12.11 -2.76
CA ARG A 172 -7.11 -11.43 -1.53
C ARG A 172 -6.30 -10.17 -1.85
N LEU A 173 -6.70 -9.06 -1.25
CA LEU A 173 -6.03 -7.78 -1.29
C LEU A 173 -5.70 -7.30 0.12
N ASP A 174 -4.54 -6.69 0.28
CA ASP A 174 -4.14 -6.01 1.51
C ASP A 174 -4.77 -4.61 1.53
N ILE A 175 -5.42 -4.28 2.64
CA ILE A 175 -6.18 -3.04 2.82
C ILE A 175 -5.75 -2.31 4.09
N ASP A 176 -6.03 -1.02 4.19
CA ASP A 176 -5.83 -0.27 5.42
C ASP A 176 -6.95 -0.54 6.45
N TRP A 177 -6.68 -0.15 7.70
CA TRP A 177 -7.65 -0.29 8.80
C TRP A 177 -8.94 0.49 8.54
N THR A 178 -8.82 1.71 8.02
CA THR A 178 -9.94 2.61 7.72
C THR A 178 -10.91 1.98 6.71
N THR A 179 -10.38 1.45 5.60
CA THR A 179 -11.16 0.73 4.60
C THR A 179 -11.76 -0.55 5.18
N TYR A 180 -10.99 -1.31 5.97
CA TYR A 180 -11.49 -2.54 6.59
C TYR A 180 -12.77 -2.33 7.41
N ARG A 181 -12.86 -1.21 8.12
CA ARG A 181 -14.06 -0.84 8.90
C ARG A 181 -15.24 -0.44 8.04
N LEU A 182 -15.01 0.23 6.91
CA LEU A 182 -16.05 0.73 6.00
C LEU A 182 -16.62 -0.36 5.08
N LEU A 183 -15.87 -1.45 4.89
CA LEU A 183 -16.26 -2.55 4.04
C LEU A 183 -17.41 -3.39 4.60
N VAL A 184 -18.46 -3.56 3.79
CA VAL A 184 -19.64 -4.39 4.09
C VAL A 184 -19.56 -5.67 3.26
N LYS A 185 -19.67 -6.83 3.92
CA LYS A 185 -19.61 -8.14 3.26
C LYS A 185 -20.78 -8.27 2.29
N GLY A 186 -20.52 -8.83 1.10
CA GLY A 186 -21.51 -9.01 0.05
C GLY A 186 -21.81 -7.76 -0.80
N ALA A 187 -21.29 -6.58 -0.43
CA ALA A 187 -21.43 -5.38 -1.25
C ALA A 187 -20.48 -5.40 -2.46
N ILE A 188 -20.89 -4.72 -3.53
CA ILE A 188 -20.12 -4.59 -4.77
C ILE A 188 -19.33 -3.28 -4.75
N TYR A 189 -18.05 -3.37 -5.07
CA TYR A 189 -17.12 -2.27 -5.05
C TYR A 189 -16.39 -2.14 -6.37
N GLN A 190 -16.16 -0.90 -6.78
CA GLN A 190 -15.13 -0.59 -7.74
C GLN A 190 -13.81 -0.39 -7.00
N ILE A 191 -12.86 -1.27 -7.28
CA ILE A 191 -11.57 -1.33 -6.60
C ILE A 191 -10.45 -1.00 -7.58
N SER A 192 -9.56 -0.11 -7.18
CA SER A 192 -8.26 0.11 -7.81
C SER A 192 -7.20 -0.60 -6.98
N TYR A 193 -6.44 -1.51 -7.58
CA TYR A 193 -5.47 -2.33 -6.87
C TYR A 193 -4.22 -2.59 -7.70
N SER A 194 -3.15 -2.93 -7.00
CA SER A 194 -1.86 -3.28 -7.57
C SER A 194 -1.81 -4.76 -7.97
N ARG A 195 -1.39 -5.06 -9.20
CA ARG A 195 -1.41 -6.45 -9.70
C ARG A 195 -0.43 -7.35 -8.95
N PHE A 196 0.79 -6.85 -8.70
CA PHE A 196 1.89 -7.65 -8.18
C PHE A 196 1.94 -7.63 -6.65
N SER A 197 1.86 -6.47 -6.01
CA SER A 197 1.85 -6.34 -4.54
C SER A 197 0.50 -6.67 -3.90
N LYS A 198 -0.58 -6.83 -4.68
CA LYS A 198 -1.94 -7.10 -4.19
C LYS A 198 -2.45 -6.06 -3.17
N ARG A 199 -1.97 -4.83 -3.27
CA ARG A 199 -2.40 -3.71 -2.42
C ARG A 199 -3.62 -3.02 -3.01
N LEU A 200 -4.63 -2.73 -2.18
CA LEU A 200 -5.76 -1.90 -2.56
C LEU A 200 -5.38 -0.41 -2.45
N TRP A 201 -5.65 0.35 -3.50
CA TRP A 201 -5.34 1.78 -3.60
C TRP A 201 -6.54 2.66 -3.30
N THR A 202 -7.63 2.43 -4.02
CA THR A 202 -8.89 3.16 -3.85
C THR A 202 -10.05 2.20 -3.95
N ILE A 203 -11.11 2.52 -3.22
CA ILE A 203 -12.34 1.75 -3.23
C ILE A 203 -13.52 2.70 -3.20
N HIS A 204 -14.44 2.47 -4.12
CA HIS A 204 -15.71 3.17 -4.18
C HIS A 204 -16.81 2.12 -4.19
N GLN A 205 -17.84 2.29 -3.36
CA GLN A 205 -19.01 1.44 -3.49
C GLN A 205 -19.60 1.68 -4.87
N ALA A 206 -19.78 0.61 -5.64
CA ALA A 206 -20.27 0.73 -7.01
C ALA A 206 -21.76 1.10 -6.92
N ILE A 207 -22.06 2.40 -6.86
CA ILE A 207 -23.40 2.89 -7.07
C ILE A 207 -23.68 2.68 -8.56
N PRO A 208 -24.70 1.90 -8.95
CA PRO A 208 -24.98 1.65 -10.35
C PRO A 208 -25.23 2.99 -11.06
N LYS A 209 -24.32 3.31 -11.98
CA LYS A 209 -24.27 4.47 -12.90
C LYS A 209 -23.84 5.81 -12.30
N GLN A 210 -22.53 6.02 -12.22
CA GLN A 210 -21.97 7.32 -12.57
C GLN A 210 -20.69 7.13 -13.41
N SER A 211 -20.74 7.62 -14.64
CA SER A 211 -19.75 7.44 -15.71
C SER A 211 -18.36 7.88 -15.28
N LEU A 212 -17.44 6.92 -15.26
CA LEU A 212 -16.05 7.04 -14.82
C LEU A 212 -15.12 7.64 -15.89
N ASP A 213 -15.64 8.45 -16.81
CA ASP A 213 -14.89 8.96 -17.97
C ASP A 213 -14.09 10.24 -17.68
N ALA A 214 -14.11 10.75 -16.43
CA ALA A 214 -13.57 12.07 -16.11
C ALA A 214 -12.14 12.10 -15.51
N GLN A 215 -11.47 10.96 -15.30
CA GLN A 215 -10.10 10.94 -14.73
C GLN A 215 -9.06 10.44 -15.72
N ARG A 216 -8.78 11.25 -16.75
CA ARG A 216 -7.64 11.05 -17.65
C ARG A 216 -6.72 12.28 -17.55
N ALA A 217 -5.82 12.29 -16.57
CA ALA A 217 -4.78 13.30 -16.45
C ALA A 217 -3.56 12.92 -17.31
N PRO A 218 -3.10 13.80 -18.23
CA PRO A 218 -1.87 13.59 -18.97
C PRO A 218 -0.72 14.22 -18.20
N GLU A 219 0.01 13.42 -17.42
CA GLU A 219 1.32 13.84 -16.93
C GLU A 219 2.37 12.81 -17.34
N ARG A 220 3.34 13.30 -18.11
CA ARG A 220 4.40 12.52 -18.76
C ARG A 220 5.69 12.83 -18.02
N GLU A 221 5.86 12.20 -16.86
CA GLU A 221 7.07 12.35 -16.06
C GLU A 221 7.96 11.11 -16.19
N ASN A 222 9.25 11.37 -16.40
CA ASN A 222 10.25 10.44 -16.92
C ASN A 222 10.83 9.56 -15.80
N TRP A 223 9.99 8.78 -15.12
CA TRP A 223 10.34 8.01 -13.92
C TRP A 223 11.18 6.74 -14.18
N SER A 224 11.28 6.30 -15.44
CA SER A 224 12.11 5.14 -15.80
C SER A 224 13.59 5.36 -15.45
N THR A 225 14.09 6.59 -15.62
CA THR A 225 15.49 6.93 -15.35
C THR A 225 15.85 6.88 -13.87
N MET A 226 14.93 7.26 -12.97
CA MET A 226 15.18 7.15 -11.53
C MET A 226 15.18 5.70 -11.03
N LEU A 227 14.39 4.82 -11.63
CA LEU A 227 14.32 3.43 -11.20
C LEU A 227 15.51 2.60 -11.72
N TYR A 228 15.98 2.87 -12.95
CA TYR A 228 17.27 2.34 -13.42
C TYR A 228 18.42 2.72 -12.50
N LEU A 229 18.38 3.91 -11.91
CA LEU A 229 19.38 4.37 -10.96
C LEU A 229 19.40 3.53 -9.68
N ILE A 230 18.23 3.29 -9.08
CA ILE A 230 18.11 2.53 -7.83
C ILE A 230 18.54 1.07 -8.03
N LEU A 231 18.08 0.44 -9.11
CA LEU A 231 18.49 -0.92 -9.46
C LEU A 231 19.98 -1.02 -9.76
N PHE A 232 20.54 0.00 -10.43
CA PHE A 232 21.97 0.06 -10.68
C PHE A 232 22.78 0.17 -9.38
N VAL A 233 22.39 1.03 -8.44
CA VAL A 233 23.06 1.17 -7.14
C VAL A 233 22.98 -0.12 -6.32
N ALA A 234 21.84 -0.82 -6.35
CA ALA A 234 21.68 -2.11 -5.66
C ALA A 234 22.53 -3.22 -6.31
N PHE A 235 22.50 -3.33 -7.64
CA PHE A 235 23.33 -4.27 -8.41
C PHE A 235 24.82 -4.01 -8.14
N TRP A 236 25.22 -2.75 -8.18
CA TRP A 236 26.57 -2.30 -7.88
C TRP A 236 27.04 -2.72 -6.48
N TYR A 237 26.20 -2.53 -5.45
CA TYR A 237 26.56 -2.85 -4.07
C TYR A 237 26.69 -4.37 -3.84
N LEU A 238 25.89 -5.18 -4.54
CA LEU A 238 25.96 -6.64 -4.47
C LEU A 238 27.21 -7.21 -5.16
N PHE A 239 27.64 -6.62 -6.28
CA PHE A 239 28.80 -7.10 -7.04
C PHE A 239 30.14 -6.50 -6.59
N ARG A 240 30.14 -5.35 -5.89
CA ARG A 240 31.36 -4.69 -5.41
C ARG A 240 31.90 -5.23 -4.08
N SER A 241 31.08 -5.92 -3.27
CA SER A 241 31.51 -6.35 -1.93
C SER A 241 32.49 -7.54 -2.01
N PRO A 242 33.78 -7.38 -1.64
CA PRO A 242 34.79 -8.45 -1.72
C PRO A 242 34.44 -9.70 -0.88
N THR A 243 33.53 -9.52 0.08
CA THR A 243 33.04 -10.55 1.01
C THR A 243 31.85 -11.37 0.48
N LEU A 244 31.25 -10.98 -0.65
CA LEU A 244 30.10 -11.65 -1.30
C LEU A 244 30.54 -12.52 -2.48
N ASN A 245 31.72 -13.13 -2.42
CA ASN A 245 32.17 -14.05 -3.47
C ASN A 245 31.44 -15.40 -3.34
N ILE A 246 30.16 -15.44 -3.71
CA ILE A 246 29.30 -16.62 -3.68
C ILE A 246 29.62 -17.55 -4.88
N PHE A 247 30.40 -17.09 -5.86
CA PHE A 247 30.89 -17.89 -6.96
C PHE A 247 32.23 -18.55 -6.59
N ASN A 248 32.16 -19.87 -6.37
CA ASN A 248 33.19 -20.90 -6.39
C ASN A 248 34.68 -20.45 -6.48
N PRO A 249 35.58 -20.91 -5.59
CA PRO A 249 37.00 -20.52 -5.54
C PRO A 249 37.86 -20.76 -6.78
N THR A 250 37.38 -21.37 -7.87
CA THR A 250 38.19 -21.57 -9.09
C THR A 250 38.32 -20.31 -9.98
N LEU A 251 37.85 -19.16 -9.51
CA LEU A 251 37.95 -17.84 -10.17
C LEU A 251 39.25 -17.09 -9.83
N GLU A 252 40.25 -17.74 -9.23
CA GLU A 252 41.58 -17.19 -8.88
C GLU A 252 42.35 -16.58 -10.07
N ALA A 253 41.93 -16.84 -11.32
CA ALA A 253 42.55 -16.27 -12.51
C ALA A 253 41.98 -14.92 -12.96
N ILE A 254 40.85 -14.44 -12.41
CA ILE A 254 40.32 -13.13 -12.79
C ILE A 254 40.92 -12.06 -11.87
N ASP A 255 41.73 -11.20 -12.48
CA ASP A 255 42.37 -10.08 -11.82
C ASP A 255 41.31 -9.21 -11.11
N PRO A 256 41.38 -9.05 -9.76
CA PRO A 256 40.43 -8.24 -9.01
C PRO A 256 40.40 -6.77 -9.48
N THR A 257 41.45 -6.30 -10.18
CA THR A 257 41.46 -4.97 -10.80
C THR A 257 40.47 -4.83 -11.95
N PHE A 258 40.08 -5.92 -12.63
CA PHE A 258 39.08 -5.90 -13.69
C PHE A 258 37.69 -5.49 -13.17
N PHE A 259 37.25 -6.08 -12.06
CA PHE A 259 35.97 -5.73 -11.43
C PHE A 259 35.99 -4.32 -10.84
N TRP A 260 37.16 -3.87 -10.37
CA TRP A 260 37.35 -2.49 -9.91
C TRP A 260 37.25 -1.48 -11.07
N ALA A 261 37.93 -1.73 -12.20
CA ALA A 261 37.90 -0.86 -13.37
C ALA A 261 36.53 -0.86 -14.08
N LEU A 262 35.92 -2.04 -14.29
CA LEU A 262 34.56 -2.16 -14.81
C LEU A 262 33.57 -1.45 -13.90
N GLY A 263 33.80 -1.60 -12.60
CA GLY A 263 33.20 -0.78 -11.58
C GLY A 263 33.30 0.69 -11.95
N GLU A 264 34.45 1.31 -11.70
CA GLU A 264 34.61 2.76 -11.78
C GLU A 264 34.04 3.36 -13.08
N THR A 265 34.22 2.65 -14.20
CA THR A 265 33.66 3.04 -15.49
C THR A 265 32.13 3.15 -15.46
N LEU A 266 31.43 2.15 -14.91
CA LEU A 266 29.97 2.17 -14.78
C LEU A 266 29.47 3.20 -13.77
N ALA A 267 30.18 3.41 -12.65
CA ALA A 267 29.84 4.44 -11.68
C ALA A 267 29.95 5.85 -12.27
N ILE A 268 31.00 6.12 -13.06
CA ILE A 268 31.20 7.39 -13.76
C ILE A 268 30.07 7.63 -14.77
N ILE A 269 29.67 6.61 -15.54
CA ILE A 269 28.57 6.72 -16.52
C ILE A 269 27.25 7.08 -15.82
N VAL A 270 26.96 6.45 -14.68
CA VAL A 270 25.72 6.69 -13.94
C VAL A 270 25.73 8.03 -13.22
N LEU A 271 26.86 8.43 -12.62
CA LEU A 271 27.02 9.75 -12.01
C LEU A 271 26.91 10.86 -13.07
N GLY A 272 27.47 10.66 -14.26
CA GLY A 272 27.33 11.59 -15.38
C GLY A 272 25.88 11.76 -15.85
N ARG A 273 25.11 10.65 -15.90
CA ARG A 273 23.67 10.69 -16.23
C ARG A 273 22.85 11.40 -15.15
N LEU A 274 23.20 11.21 -13.87
CA LEU A 274 22.61 11.92 -12.73
C LEU A 274 22.85 13.42 -12.79
N LEU A 275 24.11 13.83 -12.99
CA LEU A 275 24.49 15.23 -13.12
C LEU A 275 23.77 15.88 -14.31
N SER A 276 23.69 15.19 -15.45
CA SER A 276 22.95 15.68 -16.62
C SER A 276 21.46 15.88 -16.34
N ALA A 277 20.81 14.93 -15.65
CA ALA A 277 19.40 15.05 -15.28
C ALA A 277 19.13 16.16 -14.25
N LEU A 278 20.04 16.34 -13.30
CA LEU A 278 19.95 17.36 -12.26
C LEU A 278 20.18 18.76 -12.83
N VAL A 279 21.17 18.91 -13.71
CA VAL A 279 21.44 20.15 -14.47
C VAL A 279 20.25 20.47 -15.38
N GLY A 280 19.65 19.47 -16.04
CA GLY A 280 18.43 19.67 -16.84
C GLY A 280 17.24 20.19 -16.02
N ARG A 281 17.07 19.73 -14.77
CA ARG A 281 16.04 20.24 -13.85
C ARG A 281 16.33 21.66 -13.35
N LEU A 282 17.59 21.98 -13.07
CA LEU A 282 17.99 23.32 -12.61
C LEU A 282 17.95 24.37 -13.73
N LEU A 283 18.12 23.95 -14.99
CA LEU A 283 18.11 24.83 -16.16
C LEU A 283 16.73 24.94 -16.85
N HIS A 284 15.70 24.24 -16.38
CA HIS A 284 14.34 24.52 -16.81
C HIS A 284 13.72 25.58 -15.90
N PRO A 285 13.72 26.87 -16.30
CA PRO A 285 12.97 27.87 -15.56
C PRO A 285 11.51 27.44 -15.57
N THR A 286 10.94 27.33 -14.38
CA THR A 286 9.51 27.16 -14.20
C THR A 286 8.83 28.42 -14.74
N THR A 287 8.49 28.42 -16.02
CA THR A 287 7.60 29.43 -16.60
C THR A 287 6.22 29.19 -16.00
N LYS A 288 5.89 30.01 -15.01
CA LYS A 288 4.53 30.21 -14.52
C LYS A 288 3.77 31.11 -15.48
#